data_AF-A0A498P026-F1
#
_entry.id   AF-A0A498P026-F1
#
_cell.length_a   1.000
_cell.length_b   1.000
_cell.length_c   1.000
_cell.angle_alpha   90.00
_cell.angle_beta   90.00
_cell.angle_gamma   90.00
#
_symmetry.space_group_name_H-M   'P 1'
#
loop_
_entity.id
_entity.type
_entity.pdbx_description
1 polymer ?
#
loop_
_entity_poly.entity_id
_entity_poly.type
_entity_poly.pdbx_seq_one_letter_code
_entity_poly.pdbx_strand_id
1 'polypeptide(L)'
;MTFTNNGSTQEVFVEVKTTIRRDRHFIHMSANELDLALKEKERYHIYRVYGAGDVQNVRLCRIKNLAQHLHSKSLELFLFV
;
A
#
# COMPACT_ATOMS: atom_id res chain seq x y z
N MET A 1 -14.60 13.53 8.29
CA MET A 1 -13.88 12.57 9.16
C MET A 1 -12.96 13.39 10.03
N THR A 2 -13.15 13.34 11.36
CA THR A 2 -12.43 14.16 12.32
C THR A 2 -11.50 13.25 13.11
N PHE A 3 -10.19 13.44 12.99
CA PHE A 3 -9.20 12.69 13.78
C PHE A 3 -9.03 13.41 15.12
N THR A 4 -9.65 12.89 16.18
CA THR A 4 -9.52 13.43 17.54
C THR A 4 -8.09 13.22 18.05
N ASN A 5 -7.36 14.31 18.22
CA ASN A 5 -5.98 14.35 18.70
C ASN A 5 -5.93 14.31 20.23
N ASN A 6 -5.75 13.12 20.81
CA ASN A 6 -5.41 12.95 22.22
C ASN A 6 -4.09 12.17 22.33
N GLY A 7 -2.96 12.89 22.33
CA GLY A 7 -1.63 12.34 22.61
C GLY A 7 -0.80 12.08 21.36
N SER A 8 0.22 12.93 21.13
CA SER A 8 1.21 12.91 20.04
C SER A 8 0.64 12.78 18.62
N THR A 9 0.66 13.87 17.85
CA THR A 9 0.40 13.83 16.41
C THR A 9 1.45 12.93 15.74
N GLN A 10 1.07 11.70 15.38
CA GLN A 10 1.94 10.78 14.65
C GLN A 10 1.71 10.93 13.15
N GLU A 11 2.75 11.28 12.42
CA GLU A 11 2.73 11.30 10.95
C GLU A 11 2.57 9.88 10.39
N VAL A 12 1.70 9.71 9.40
CA VAL A 12 1.42 8.45 8.70
C VAL A 12 1.54 8.71 7.20
N PHE A 13 2.26 7.82 6.52
CA PHE A 13 2.45 7.83 5.08
C PHE A 13 1.49 6.83 4.45
N VAL A 14 0.76 7.26 3.43
CA VAL A 14 -0.27 6.43 2.78
C VAL A 14 0.01 6.34 1.29
N GLU A 15 0.25 5.12 0.82
CA GLU A 15 0.40 4.79 -0.60
C GLU A 15 -0.85 4.07 -1.10
N VAL A 16 -1.42 4.51 -2.23
CA VAL A 16 -2.66 3.94 -2.79
C VAL A 16 -2.43 3.51 -4.23
N LYS A 17 -2.60 2.20 -4.49
CA LYS A 17 -2.51 1.63 -5.85
C LYS A 17 -3.86 1.11 -6.30
N THR A 18 -4.34 1.55 -7.45
CA THR A 18 -5.60 1.05 -8.04
C THR A 18 -5.33 -0.14 -8.97
N THR A 19 -6.30 -1.04 -9.10
CA THR A 19 -6.26 -2.09 -10.11
C THR A 19 -7.66 -2.43 -10.62
N ILE A 20 -7.76 -2.69 -11.92
CA ILE A 20 -9.00 -3.17 -12.56
C ILE A 20 -9.03 -4.71 -12.55
N ARG A 21 -7.85 -5.35 -12.49
CA ARG A 21 -7.70 -6.81 -12.58
C ARG A 21 -7.77 -7.45 -11.19
N ARG A 22 -8.72 -8.37 -11.01
CA ARG A 22 -8.97 -9.08 -9.74
C ARG A 22 -7.96 -10.22 -9.47
N ASP A 23 -7.24 -10.68 -10.49
CA ASP A 23 -6.37 -11.87 -10.47
C ASP A 23 -4.90 -11.59 -10.13
N ARG A 24 -4.42 -10.35 -10.33
CA ARG A 24 -3.02 -10.00 -10.06
C ARG A 24 -2.79 -9.68 -8.60
N HIS A 25 -2.00 -10.53 -7.93
CA HIS A 25 -1.57 -10.32 -6.55
C HIS A 25 -0.41 -9.32 -6.42
N PHE A 26 0.28 -9.01 -7.52
CA PHE A 26 1.45 -8.13 -7.53
C PHE A 26 1.05 -6.67 -7.31
N ILE A 27 1.73 -5.99 -6.39
CA ILE A 27 1.71 -4.52 -6.25
C ILE A 27 3.03 -4.00 -6.80
N HIS A 28 2.92 -3.03 -7.70
CA HIS A 28 4.08 -2.30 -8.22
C HIS A 28 4.57 -1.32 -7.15
N MET A 29 5.85 -1.40 -6.81
CA MET A 29 6.55 -0.42 -5.99
C MET A 29 7.85 0.01 -6.68
N SER A 30 8.09 1.31 -6.68
CA SER A 30 9.37 1.92 -7.02
C SER A 30 10.39 1.74 -5.90
N ALA A 31 11.67 1.96 -6.22
CA ALA A 31 12.75 1.92 -5.23
C ALA A 31 12.51 2.92 -4.08
N ASN A 32 12.06 4.12 -4.39
CA ASN A 32 11.83 5.19 -3.41
C ASN A 32 10.66 4.85 -2.47
N GLU A 33 9.58 4.29 -3.00
CA GLU A 33 8.45 3.85 -2.18
C GLU A 33 8.84 2.70 -1.26
N LEU A 34 9.65 1.75 -1.75
CA LEU A 34 10.18 0.66 -0.93
C LEU A 34 11.11 1.18 0.17
N ASP A 35 12.05 2.08 -0.17
CA ASP A 35 12.97 2.68 0.80
C ASP A 35 12.21 3.41 1.91
N LEU A 36 11.23 4.25 1.53
CA LEU A 36 10.39 4.95 2.48
C LEU A 36 9.56 3.99 3.34
N ALA A 37 9.01 2.92 2.76
CA ALA A 37 8.29 1.89 3.50
C ALA A 37 9.16 1.16 4.54
N LEU A 38 10.42 0.89 4.20
CA LEU A 38 11.38 0.25 5.11
C LEU A 38 11.84 1.21 6.21
N LYS A 39 11.99 2.50 5.90
CA LYS A 39 12.35 3.55 6.86
C LYS A 39 11.23 3.80 7.88
N GLU A 40 10.00 3.95 7.40
CA GLU A 40 8.85 4.39 8.19
C GLU A 40 8.06 3.24 8.83
N LYS A 41 8.26 2.01 8.33
CA LYS A 41 7.74 0.76 8.92
C LYS A 41 6.22 0.82 9.16
N GLU A 42 5.79 0.75 10.41
CA GLU A 42 4.38 0.73 10.81
C GLU A 42 3.64 2.03 10.48
N ARG A 43 4.39 3.12 10.21
CA ARG A 43 3.83 4.41 9.78
C ARG A 43 3.58 4.48 8.28
N TYR A 44 4.07 3.52 7.49
CA TYR A 44 3.85 3.47 6.04
C TYR A 44 2.78 2.43 5.69
N HIS A 45 1.65 2.89 5.18
CA HIS A 45 0.50 2.05 4.90
C HIS A 45 0.27 1.98 3.40
N ILE A 46 0.21 0.76 2.86
CA ILE A 46 -0.07 0.54 1.44
C ILE A 46 -1.49 -0.01 1.33
N TYR A 47 -2.30 0.66 0.53
CA TYR A 47 -3.66 0.25 0.22
C TYR A 47 -3.81 -0.06 -1.26
N ARG A 48 -4.52 -1.16 -1.54
CA ARG A 48 -4.92 -1.54 -2.88
C ARG A 48 -6.41 -1.35 -3.06
N VAL A 49 -6.77 -0.60 -4.10
CA VAL A 49 -8.17 -0.36 -4.48
C VAL A 49 -8.48 -1.18 -5.73
N TYR A 50 -9.43 -2.10 -5.61
CA TYR A 50 -9.97 -2.86 -6.72
C TYR A 50 -11.25 -2.20 -7.22
N GLY A 51 -11.47 -2.20 -8.53
CA GLY A 51 -12.72 -1.68 -9.11
C GLY A 51 -12.89 -0.17 -8.89
N ALA A 52 -11.80 0.59 -8.86
CA ALA A 52 -11.86 2.04 -8.75
C ALA A 52 -12.72 2.62 -9.90
N GLY A 53 -13.70 3.47 -9.54
CA GLY A 53 -14.67 4.02 -10.49
C GLY A 53 -15.97 3.21 -10.62
N ASP A 54 -16.04 1.99 -10.07
CA ASP A 54 -17.28 1.20 -9.98
C ASP A 54 -17.77 1.19 -8.52
N VAL A 55 -18.74 2.05 -8.22
CA VAL A 55 -19.29 2.23 -6.86
C VAL A 55 -19.85 0.93 -6.28
N GLN A 56 -20.33 0.00 -7.13
CA GLN A 56 -20.92 -1.26 -6.66
C GLN A 56 -19.87 -2.34 -6.37
N ASN A 57 -18.70 -2.26 -7.01
CA ASN A 57 -17.66 -3.29 -6.92
C ASN A 57 -16.34 -2.81 -6.30
N VAL A 58 -16.27 -1.55 -5.84
CA VAL A 58 -15.05 -1.00 -5.23
C VAL A 58 -14.70 -1.75 -3.95
N ARG A 59 -13.45 -2.19 -3.84
CA ARG A 59 -12.93 -2.88 -2.65
C ARG A 59 -11.57 -2.33 -2.26
N LEU A 60 -11.39 -2.08 -0.97
CA LEU A 60 -10.13 -1.64 -0.38
C LEU A 60 -9.47 -2.79 0.38
N CYS A 61 -8.17 -2.98 0.18
CA CYS A 61 -7.36 -3.94 0.93
C CYS A 61 -6.12 -3.23 1.48
N ARG A 62 -5.80 -3.43 2.76
CA ARG A 62 -4.52 -3.00 3.34
C ARG A 62 -3.51 -4.12 3.20
N ILE A 63 -2.37 -3.82 2.59
CA ILE A 63 -1.23 -4.74 2.55
C ILE A 63 -0.49 -4.63 3.87
N LYS A 64 -0.31 -5.76 4.54
CA LYS A 64 0.41 -5.89 5.80
C LYS A 64 1.63 -6.79 5.58
N ASN A 65 2.61 -6.74 6.48
CA ASN A 65 3.79 -7.61 6.41
C ASN A 65 4.49 -7.53 5.05
N LEU A 66 4.92 -6.32 4.66
CA LEU A 66 5.59 -6.09 3.38
C LEU A 66 6.75 -7.06 3.14
N ALA A 67 7.55 -7.33 4.17
CA ALA A 67 8.64 -8.30 4.13
C ALA A 67 8.19 -9.72 3.75
N GLN A 68 7.04 -10.18 4.25
CA GLN A 68 6.48 -11.49 3.90
C GLN A 68 6.05 -11.53 2.42
N HIS A 69 5.46 -10.44 1.94
CA HIS A 69 5.06 -10.33 0.55
C HIS A 69 6.25 -10.26 -0.42
N LEU A 70 7.35 -9.62 -0.01
CA LEU A 70 8.63 -9.64 -0.73
C LEU A 70 9.24 -11.04 -0.78
N HIS A 71 9.32 -11.73 0.37
CA HIS A 71 9.88 -13.08 0.45
C HIS A 71 9.06 -14.11 -0.34
N SER A 72 7.74 -14.00 -0.33
CA SER A 72 6.83 -14.90 -1.07
C SER A 72 6.78 -14.60 -2.57
N LYS A 73 7.53 -13.61 -3.08
CA LYS A 73 7.45 -13.11 -4.46
C LYS A 73 6.02 -12.72 -4.87
N SER A 74 5.18 -12.35 -3.92
CA SER A 74 3.82 -11.87 -4.22
C SER A 74 3.80 -10.37 -4.57
N LEU A 75 4.98 -9.74 -4.66
CA LEU A 75 5.21 -8.37 -5.11
C LEU A 75 6.17 -8.37 -6.28
N GLU A 76 5.83 -7.63 -7.33
CA GLU A 76 6.76 -7.28 -8.41
C GLU A 76 7.36 -5.92 -8.10
N LEU A 77 8.64 -5.91 -7.73
CA LEU A 77 9.41 -4.68 -7.61
C LEU A 77 9.84 -4.23 -8.99
N PHE A 78 9.56 -2.97 -9.34
CA PHE A 78 10.07 -2.35 -10.55
C PHE A 78 11.15 -1.35 -10.14
N LEU A 79 12.40 -1.80 -10.22
CA LEU A 79 13.56 -0.93 -10.15
C LEU A 79 13.76 -0.34 -11.55
N PHE A 80 13.35 0.90 -11.76
CA PHE A 80 13.84 1.68 -12.89
C PHE A 80 15.12 2.38 -12.43
N VAL A 81 16.23 2.06 -13.09
CA VAL A 81 17.52 2.77 -12.99
C VAL A 81 17.57 3.83 -14.07
#